data_AF-A0A2N0LXR9-F1
#
_entry.id   AF-A0A2N0LXR9-F1
#
_cell.length_a   1.000
_cell.length_b   1.000
_cell.length_c   1.000
_cell.angle_alpha   90.00
_cell.angle_beta   90.00
_cell.angle_gamma   90.00
#
_symmetry.space_group_name_H-M   'P 1'
#
loop_
_entity.id
_entity.type
_entity.pdbx_description
1 polymer ?
#
loop_
_entity_poly.entity_id
_entity_poly.type
_entity_poly.pdbx_seq_one_letter_code
_entity_poly.pdbx_strand_id
1 'polypeptide(L)'
;MSDVKDQSMEEKSLEAAALDEMLGGIIRTNQEKVVGWMREEPGCWGHLAGKGVAACRQELGRPLTDGERRLVWHRLWWWLEQIKSQALS
;
A
#
# COMPACT_ATOMS: atom_id res chain seq x y z
N MET A 1 -23.95 25.80 -26.95
CA MET A 1 -23.64 24.36 -27.06
C MET A 1 -22.32 24.23 -27.80
N SER A 2 -21.21 23.86 -27.19
CA SER A 2 -21.08 22.88 -26.12
C SER A 2 -20.00 23.30 -25.13
N ASP A 3 -20.34 23.25 -23.85
CA ASP A 3 -19.41 23.35 -22.72
C ASP A 3 -18.31 22.30 -22.86
N VAL A 4 -17.13 22.73 -23.30
CA VAL A 4 -15.90 21.98 -23.10
C VAL A 4 -15.63 22.04 -21.61
N LYS A 5 -16.12 21.02 -20.90
CA LYS A 5 -15.76 20.77 -19.50
C LYS A 5 -14.30 20.34 -19.50
N ASP A 6 -13.42 21.33 -19.46
CA ASP A 6 -12.02 21.19 -19.07
C ASP A 6 -12.04 20.72 -17.60
N GLN A 7 -12.25 19.42 -17.42
CA GLN A 7 -12.04 18.77 -16.14
C GLN A 7 -10.53 18.71 -15.96
N SER A 8 -10.00 19.78 -15.36
CA SER A 8 -8.74 19.79 -14.65
C SER A 8 -8.60 18.47 -13.89
N MET A 9 -7.80 17.57 -14.44
CA MET A 9 -7.39 16.33 -13.79
C MET A 9 -6.61 16.74 -12.56
N GLU A 10 -7.29 16.86 -11.42
CA GLU A 10 -6.66 17.07 -10.13
C GLU A 10 -5.62 15.95 -9.96
N GLU A 11 -4.34 16.32 -9.83
CA GLU A 11 -3.26 15.36 -9.63
C GLU A 11 -3.49 14.67 -8.29
N LYS A 12 -4.22 13.55 -8.32
CA LYS A 12 -4.51 12.76 -7.14
C LYS A 12 -3.17 12.27 -6.56
N SER A 13 -2.92 12.69 -5.33
CA SER A 13 -1.72 12.38 -4.56
C SER A 13 -2.00 11.33 -3.51
N LEU A 14 -0.98 10.60 -3.11
CA LEU A 14 -1.09 9.52 -2.14
C LEU A 14 -1.09 10.10 -0.71
N GLU A 15 -2.27 10.43 -0.20
CA GLU A 15 -2.42 10.95 1.16
C GLU A 15 -2.06 9.91 2.23
N ALA A 16 -1.35 10.34 3.27
CA ALA A 16 -0.81 9.43 4.29
C ALA A 16 -1.90 8.63 5.03
N ALA A 17 -3.02 9.28 5.37
CA ALA A 17 -4.14 8.62 6.04
C ALA A 17 -4.82 7.57 5.15
N ALA A 18 -5.01 7.90 3.87
CA ALA A 18 -5.59 6.96 2.89
C ALA A 18 -4.65 5.77 2.65
N LEU A 19 -3.34 6.01 2.60
CA LEU A 19 -2.34 4.95 2.51
C LEU A 19 -2.40 4.02 3.73
N ASP A 20 -2.46 4.57 4.94
CA ASP A 20 -2.53 3.76 6.17
C ASP A 20 -3.79 2.89 6.24
N GLU A 21 -4.95 3.44 5.88
CA GLU A 21 -6.19 2.68 5.82
C GLU A 21 -6.10 1.52 4.82
N MET A 22 -5.59 1.80 3.62
CA MET A 22 -5.41 0.82 2.55
C MET A 22 -4.44 -0.29 2.96
N LEU A 23 -3.27 0.06 3.50
CA LEU A 23 -2.27 -0.92 3.95
C LEU A 23 -2.81 -1.75 5.12
N GLY A 24 -3.53 -1.14 6.05
CA GLY A 24 -4.22 -1.85 7.12
C GLY A 24 -5.22 -2.88 6.59
N GLY A 25 -5.98 -2.53 5.55
CA GLY A 25 -6.88 -3.46 4.85
C GLY A 25 -6.14 -4.64 4.22
N ILE A 26 -5.00 -4.39 3.56
CA ILE A 26 -4.17 -5.44 2.97
C ILE A 26 -3.63 -6.38 4.05
N ILE A 27 -3.09 -5.85 5.14
CA ILE A 27 -2.59 -6.63 6.27
C ILE A 27 -3.70 -7.53 6.83
N ARG A 28 -4.88 -6.96 7.12
CA ARG A 28 -6.03 -7.70 7.69
C ARG A 28 -6.53 -8.82 6.77
N THR A 29 -6.49 -8.63 5.46
CA THR A 29 -7.00 -9.61 4.48
C THR A 29 -5.95 -10.62 4.01
N ASN A 30 -4.68 -10.45 4.40
CA ASN A 30 -3.57 -11.34 4.00
C ASN A 30 -2.79 -11.86 5.22
N GLN A 31 -3.50 -12.21 6.30
CA GLN A 31 -2.88 -12.63 7.56
C GLN A 31 -1.91 -13.81 7.41
N GLU A 32 -2.18 -14.77 6.53
CA GLU A 32 -1.25 -15.88 6.27
C GLU A 32 0.12 -15.37 5.81
N LYS A 33 0.15 -14.32 4.98
CA LYS A 33 1.38 -13.75 4.44
C LYS A 33 2.07 -12.87 5.45
N VAL A 34 1.33 -12.24 6.35
CA VAL A 34 1.89 -11.52 7.50
C VAL A 34 2.63 -12.51 8.41
N VAL A 35 1.98 -13.63 8.75
CA VAL A 35 2.60 -14.69 9.56
C VAL A 35 3.82 -15.30 8.85
N GLY A 36 3.70 -15.62 7.55
CA GLY A 36 4.83 -16.14 6.78
C GLY A 36 5.99 -15.14 6.70
N TRP A 37 5.71 -13.84 6.52
CA TRP A 37 6.72 -12.79 6.57
C TRP A 37 7.43 -12.73 7.94
N MET A 38 6.68 -12.83 9.04
CA MET A 38 7.26 -12.87 10.39
C MET A 38 8.19 -14.08 10.60
N ARG A 39 7.93 -15.18 9.89
CA ARG A 39 8.74 -16.41 9.87
C ARG A 39 9.84 -16.41 8.81
N GLU A 40 10.07 -15.28 8.14
CA GLU A 40 11.09 -15.12 7.09
C GLU A 40 10.84 -16.02 5.87
N GLU A 41 9.58 -16.40 5.63
CA GLU A 41 9.21 -17.22 4.47
C GLU A 41 9.41 -16.42 3.16
N PRO A 42 10.12 -17.00 2.16
CA PRO A 42 10.35 -16.34 0.89
C PRO A 42 9.05 -15.94 0.18
N GLY A 43 9.02 -14.75 -0.42
CA GLY A 43 7.90 -14.28 -1.24
C GLY A 43 6.75 -13.64 -0.48
N CYS A 44 6.64 -13.79 0.85
CA CYS A 44 5.60 -13.14 1.64
C CYS A 44 5.68 -11.61 1.58
N TRP A 45 6.89 -11.06 1.69
CA TRP A 45 7.13 -9.63 1.50
C TRP A 45 6.69 -9.16 0.10
N GLY A 46 7.17 -9.85 -0.94
CA GLY A 46 6.87 -9.50 -2.33
C GLY A 46 5.37 -9.51 -2.65
N HIS A 47 4.64 -10.47 -2.10
CA HIS A 47 3.18 -10.54 -2.22
C HIS A 47 2.48 -9.33 -1.58
N LEU A 48 2.80 -9.02 -0.33
CA LEU A 48 2.19 -7.90 0.41
C LEU A 48 2.54 -6.55 -0.25
N ALA A 49 3.81 -6.34 -0.58
CA ALA A 49 4.29 -5.14 -1.25
C ALA A 49 3.65 -4.96 -2.64
N GLY A 50 3.52 -6.05 -3.41
CA GLY A 50 2.84 -6.05 -4.70
C GLY A 50 1.37 -5.66 -4.59
N LYS A 51 0.65 -6.18 -3.59
CA LYS A 51 -0.75 -5.77 -3.31
C LYS A 51 -0.86 -4.30 -2.92
N GLY A 52 0.05 -3.79 -2.09
CA GLY A 52 0.11 -2.38 -1.73
C GLY A 52 0.22 -1.48 -2.97
N VAL A 53 1.20 -1.78 -3.83
CA VAL A 53 1.40 -1.01 -5.07
C VAL A 53 0.20 -1.12 -6.02
N ALA A 54 -0.38 -2.31 -6.17
CA ALA A 54 -1.54 -2.52 -7.04
C ALA A 54 -2.76 -1.71 -6.55
N ALA A 55 -3.02 -1.71 -5.24
CA ALA A 55 -4.13 -0.96 -4.65
C ALA A 55 -3.94 0.57 -4.82
N CYS A 56 -2.74 1.09 -4.58
CA CYS A 56 -2.47 2.51 -4.80
C CYS A 56 -2.60 2.91 -6.27
N ARG A 57 -2.18 2.06 -7.22
CA ARG A 57 -2.37 2.30 -8.66
C ARG A 57 -3.84 2.38 -9.04
N GLN A 58 -4.66 1.49 -8.47
CA GLN A 58 -6.10 1.49 -8.69
C GLN A 58 -6.74 2.77 -8.13
N GLU A 59 -6.34 3.20 -6.94
CA GLU A 59 -6.87 4.40 -6.30
C GLU A 59 -6.51 5.69 -7.03
N LEU A 60 -5.27 5.78 -7.53
CA LEU A 60 -4.78 6.96 -8.27
C LEU A 60 -5.16 6.96 -9.75
N GLY A 61 -5.60 5.83 -10.30
CA GLY A 61 -5.90 5.70 -11.73
C GLY A 61 -4.66 5.80 -12.65
N ARG A 62 -3.45 5.73 -12.09
CA ARG A 62 -2.18 5.83 -12.83
C ARG A 62 -1.08 4.95 -12.21
N PRO A 63 0.03 4.69 -12.93
CA PRO A 63 1.22 4.10 -12.33
C PRO A 63 1.76 4.96 -11.17
N LEU A 64 2.33 4.30 -10.16
CA LEU A 64 3.10 4.98 -9.12
C LEU A 64 4.46 5.41 -9.67
N THR A 65 4.86 6.61 -9.30
CA THR A 65 6.26 7.03 -9.35
C THR A 65 7.12 6.13 -8.46
N ASP A 66 8.43 6.14 -8.70
CA ASP A 66 9.36 5.39 -7.85
C ASP A 66 9.37 5.89 -6.40
N GLY A 67 9.14 7.19 -6.18
CA GLY A 67 9.00 7.78 -4.85
C GLY A 67 7.78 7.24 -4.10
N GLU A 68 6.62 7.24 -4.74
CA GLU A 68 5.38 6.69 -4.18
C GLU A 68 5.50 5.18 -3.91
N ARG A 69 6.14 4.43 -4.82
CA ARG A 69 6.38 3.00 -4.63
C ARG A 69 7.24 2.72 -3.40
N ARG A 70 8.33 3.48 -3.22
CA ARG A 70 9.17 3.38 -2.02
C ARG A 70 8.41 3.76 -0.76
N LEU A 71 7.56 4.79 -0.81
CA LEU A 71 6.72 5.19 0.32
C LEU A 71 5.78 4.06 0.77
N VAL A 72 5.10 3.41 -0.18
CA VAL A 72 4.24 2.24 0.07
C VAL A 72 5.04 1.14 0.77
N TRP A 73 6.23 0.81 0.27
CA TRP A 73 7.07 -0.22 0.85
C TRP A 73 7.54 0.13 2.26
N HIS A 74 8.09 1.34 2.46
CA HIS A 74 8.53 1.78 3.78
C HIS A 74 7.40 1.75 4.80
N ARG A 75 6.21 2.22 4.42
CA ARG A 75 5.07 2.27 5.33
C ARG A 75 4.53 0.89 5.65
N LEU A 76 4.44 0.01 4.66
CA LEU A 76 4.02 -1.38 4.86
C LEU A 76 5.01 -2.13 5.75
N TRP A 77 6.31 -1.99 5.49
CA TRP A 77 7.36 -2.59 6.32
C TRP A 77 7.24 -2.13 7.78
N TRP A 78 7.08 -0.82 8.00
CA TRP A 78 6.90 -0.28 9.34
C TRP A 78 5.71 -0.91 10.08
N TRP A 79 4.55 -1.05 9.43
CA TRP A 79 3.38 -1.70 10.03
C TRP A 79 3.64 -3.16 10.38
N LEU A 80 4.30 -3.90 9.50
CA LEU A 80 4.65 -5.30 9.74
C LEU A 80 5.62 -5.45 10.94
N GLU A 81 6.61 -4.57 11.06
CA GLU A 81 7.50 -4.51 12.23
C GLU A 81 6.74 -4.19 13.53
N GLN A 82 5.78 -3.26 13.50
CA GLN A 82 4.93 -2.97 14.67
C GLN A 82 4.12 -4.19 15.10
N ILE A 83 3.53 -4.91 14.14
CA ILE A 83 2.76 -6.13 14.41
C ILE A 83 3.67 -7.22 14.98
N LYS A 84 4.85 -7.42 14.38
CA LYS A 84 5.84 -8.39 14.85
C LYS A 84 6.28 -8.08 16.28
N SER A 85 6.56 -6.81 16.58
CA SER A 85 6.93 -6.38 17.93
C SER A 85 5.83 -6.65 18.95
N GLN A 86 4.56 -6.40 18.60
CA GLN A 86 3.42 -6.64 19.49
C GLN A 86 3.11 -8.13 19.69
N ALA A 87 3.42 -8.97 18.71
CA ALA A 87 3.22 -10.42 18.82
C ALA A 87 4.32 -11.11 19.63
N LEU A 88 5.47 -10.46 19.80
CA LEU A 88 6.63 -10.96 20.55
C LEU A 88 6.78 -10.36 21.95
N SER A 89 5.98 -9.33 22.28
CA SER A 89 5.89 -8.73 23.61
C SER A 89 5.00 -9.54 24.54
#